data_AF-A0A817WZP0-F1
#
_entry.id   AF-A0A817WZP0-F1
#
_cell.length_a   1.000
_cell.length_b   1.000
_cell.length_c   1.000
_cell.angle_alpha   90.00
_cell.angle_beta   90.00
_cell.angle_gamma   90.00
#
_symmetry.space_group_name_H-M   'P 1'
#
loop_
_entity.id
_entity.type
_entity.pdbx_description
1 polymer ?
#
loop_
_entity_poly.entity_id
_entity_poly.type
_entity_poly.pdbx_seq_one_letter_code
_entity_poly.pdbx_strand_id
1 'polypeptide(L)'
;MGILGNERWLYPQACENRQNPNIYKVFCTLFGDPELITNVTRAGLMRPTKDVYFQSLNTTEDRENWKTLSDWLHLDMNPLTGRSTTYGFEHVAEGHFEPSNNPLSAQNKPTNNGMRVRKLQAILALVDCREQDGGFHAVPGFQHYIVTWTKQNQKLCLHSNQSRDPTTVQIPRDDPIREHIQRMPIRKGSLLVWDTRLPHGNYPNNSNQMRIIQYLHMAPIADEALRPFPLSKEDLPDNFQLTELGEKLYGFKSWESDKAKCRFQEERNPEILDQATYEQQVRDLMKTKCQTNKNN
;
A
#
# COMPACT_ATOMS: atom_id res chain seq x y z
N MET A 1 -3.03 1.25 -13.41
CA MET A 1 -3.18 0.79 -12.01
C MET A 1 -4.30 1.51 -11.25
N GLY A 2 -4.75 2.69 -11.69
CA GLY A 2 -5.82 3.42 -11.00
C GLY A 2 -5.37 3.98 -9.65
N ILE A 3 -4.12 4.42 -9.55
CA ILE A 3 -3.58 5.05 -8.34
C ILE A 3 -3.53 6.56 -8.59
N LEU A 4 -3.97 7.35 -7.61
CA LEU A 4 -3.95 8.80 -7.69
C LEU A 4 -2.64 9.37 -7.16
N GLY A 5 -1.86 9.99 -8.06
CA GLY A 5 -0.65 10.72 -7.73
C GLY A 5 0.49 9.87 -7.15
N ASN A 6 1.58 10.55 -6.81
CA ASN A 6 2.72 9.97 -6.10
C ASN A 6 2.83 10.49 -4.66
N GLU A 7 2.02 11.48 -4.29
CA GLU A 7 2.00 12.10 -2.97
C GLU A 7 1.19 11.27 -1.97
N ARG A 8 1.60 11.34 -0.71
CA ARG A 8 0.91 10.69 0.40
C ARG A 8 -0.42 11.38 0.68
N TRP A 9 -1.49 10.59 0.82
CA TRP A 9 -2.84 11.12 0.92
C TRP A 9 -3.19 11.53 2.36
N LEU A 10 -2.81 12.75 2.72
CA LEU A 10 -3.05 13.40 4.02
C LEU A 10 -4.31 14.26 4.01
N TYR A 11 -5.45 13.69 3.63
CA TYR A 11 -6.75 14.37 3.74
C TYR A 11 -7.41 14.01 5.07
N PRO A 12 -8.26 14.88 5.65
CA PRO A 12 -8.82 14.68 7.00
C PRO A 12 -9.46 13.31 7.16
N GLN A 13 -10.36 12.92 6.26
CA GLN A 13 -11.01 11.61 6.31
C GLN A 13 -10.03 10.44 6.13
N ALA A 14 -9.00 10.60 5.30
CA ALA A 14 -7.99 9.57 5.13
C ALA A 14 -7.16 9.39 6.42
N CYS A 15 -6.91 10.47 7.15
CA CYS A 15 -6.26 10.44 8.46
C CYS A 15 -7.17 9.84 9.54
N GLU A 16 -8.46 10.20 9.56
CA GLU A 16 -9.45 9.60 10.46
C GLU A 16 -9.54 8.08 10.29
N ASN A 17 -9.53 7.61 9.04
CA ASN A 17 -9.57 6.17 8.77
C ASN A 17 -8.32 5.45 9.33
N ARG A 18 -7.13 6.08 9.30
CA ARG A 18 -5.88 5.48 9.83
C ARG A 18 -5.87 5.34 11.34
N GLN A 19 -6.55 6.22 12.06
CA GLN A 19 -6.70 6.12 13.52
C GLN A 19 -8.02 5.48 13.98
N ASN A 20 -8.81 4.93 13.04
CA ASN A 20 -10.12 4.39 13.37
C ASN A 20 -9.99 3.13 14.26
N PRO A 21 -10.62 3.10 15.46
CA PRO A 21 -10.49 1.96 16.38
C PRO A 21 -10.97 0.62 15.81
N ASN A 22 -11.96 0.62 14.92
CA ASN A 22 -12.47 -0.61 14.30
C ASN A 22 -11.45 -1.19 13.31
N ILE A 23 -10.83 -0.32 12.51
CA ILE A 23 -9.77 -0.72 11.57
C ILE A 23 -8.56 -1.23 12.33
N TYR A 24 -8.12 -0.49 13.36
CA TYR A 24 -7.06 -0.91 14.26
C TYR A 24 -7.32 -2.31 14.84
N LYS A 25 -8.53 -2.55 15.37
CA LYS A 25 -8.91 -3.85 15.95
C LYS A 25 -8.80 -5.01 14.95
N VAL A 26 -9.11 -4.78 13.67
CA VAL A 26 -8.93 -5.81 12.62
C VAL A 26 -7.46 -6.21 12.52
N PHE A 27 -6.55 -5.23 12.41
CA PHE A 27 -5.12 -5.53 12.30
C PHE A 27 -4.55 -6.16 13.58
N CYS A 28 -4.95 -5.69 14.77
CA CYS A 28 -4.53 -6.33 16.02
C CYS A 28 -4.94 -7.80 16.06
N THR A 29 -6.16 -8.11 15.59
CA THR A 29 -6.65 -9.48 15.53
C THR A 29 -5.85 -10.33 14.53
N LEU A 30 -5.52 -9.77 13.37
CA LEU A 30 -4.80 -10.50 12.31
C LEU A 30 -3.32 -10.73 12.62
N PHE A 31 -2.69 -9.81 13.37
CA PHE A 31 -1.29 -9.94 13.80
C PHE A 31 -1.15 -10.63 15.15
N GLY A 32 -2.17 -10.57 16.02
CA GLY A 32 -2.04 -10.98 17.42
C GLY A 32 -1.20 -10.00 18.26
N ASP A 33 -1.05 -8.76 17.80
CA ASP A 33 -0.21 -7.73 18.41
C ASP A 33 -1.00 -6.40 18.49
N PRO A 34 -1.15 -5.79 19.68
CA PRO A 34 -1.78 -4.48 19.81
C PRO A 34 -0.87 -3.33 19.37
N GLU A 35 0.46 -3.49 19.38
CA GLU A 35 1.37 -2.37 19.15
C GLU A 35 1.67 -2.21 17.66
N LEU A 36 0.85 -1.39 17.00
CA LEU A 36 0.87 -1.23 15.56
C LEU A 36 1.31 0.17 15.12
N ILE A 37 1.78 0.26 13.89
CA ILE A 37 2.04 1.50 13.17
C ILE A 37 1.20 1.53 11.90
N THR A 38 0.70 2.70 11.51
CA THR A 38 -0.05 2.88 10.26
C THR A 38 0.85 3.38 9.16
N ASN A 39 0.56 2.98 7.92
CA ASN A 39 1.16 3.63 6.76
C ASN A 39 0.46 4.93 6.39
N VAL A 40 1.17 5.77 5.64
CA VAL A 40 0.64 6.99 5.03
C VAL A 40 0.79 6.85 3.52
N THR A 41 -0.23 6.28 2.89
CA THR A 41 -0.24 5.92 1.46
C THR A 41 -1.30 6.70 0.67
N ARG A 42 -1.65 6.22 -0.53
CA ARG A 42 -2.43 6.88 -1.58
C ARG A 42 -3.89 6.46 -1.62
N ALA A 43 -4.66 7.14 -2.47
CA ALA A 43 -5.98 6.72 -2.93
C ALA A 43 -5.87 5.86 -4.19
N GLY A 44 -6.83 4.96 -4.37
CA GLY A 44 -7.09 4.29 -5.65
C GLY A 44 -8.36 4.85 -6.29
N LEU A 45 -8.28 5.18 -7.57
CA LEU A 45 -9.42 5.58 -8.40
C LEU A 45 -9.40 4.84 -9.74
N MET A 46 -10.53 4.23 -10.09
CA MET A 46 -10.79 3.80 -11.47
C MET A 46 -11.93 4.63 -12.05
N ARG A 47 -11.67 5.26 -13.19
CA ARG A 47 -12.66 6.06 -13.91
C ARG A 47 -13.76 5.16 -14.49
N PRO A 48 -15.00 5.66 -14.63
CA PRO A 48 -16.03 4.97 -15.39
C PRO A 48 -15.59 4.85 -16.84
N THR A 49 -15.96 3.76 -17.49
CA THR A 49 -15.55 3.47 -18.88
C THR A 49 -16.75 3.26 -19.80
N LYS A 50 -17.95 3.12 -19.23
CA LYS A 50 -19.20 2.98 -19.97
C LYS A 50 -20.09 4.18 -19.69
N ASP A 51 -20.81 4.64 -20.71
CA ASP A 51 -21.82 5.70 -20.59
C ASP A 51 -21.35 6.94 -19.80
N VAL A 52 -20.14 7.43 -20.11
CA VAL A 52 -19.55 8.56 -19.39
C VAL A 52 -20.14 9.86 -19.92
N TYR A 53 -20.84 10.61 -19.06
CA TYR A 53 -21.42 11.91 -19.41
C TYR A 53 -20.37 13.03 -19.34
N PHE A 54 -20.18 13.75 -20.44
CA PHE A 54 -19.29 14.90 -20.56
C PHE A 54 -20.10 16.20 -20.57
N GLN A 55 -20.19 16.85 -19.40
CA GLN A 55 -21.00 18.07 -19.23
C GLN A 55 -20.64 19.20 -20.20
N SER A 56 -19.36 19.38 -20.53
CA SER A 56 -18.90 20.43 -21.47
C SER A 56 -19.35 20.20 -22.91
N LEU A 57 -19.63 18.95 -23.29
CA LEU A 57 -20.01 18.55 -24.63
C LEU A 57 -21.47 18.10 -24.72
N ASN A 58 -22.16 18.00 -23.57
CA ASN A 58 -23.52 17.45 -23.44
C ASN A 58 -23.70 16.11 -24.19
N THR A 59 -22.71 15.23 -24.05
CA THR A 59 -22.68 13.93 -24.73
C THR A 59 -22.33 12.81 -23.76
N THR A 60 -22.74 11.59 -24.10
CA THR A 60 -22.44 10.37 -23.36
C THR A 60 -21.64 9.44 -24.26
N GLU A 61 -20.47 9.03 -23.82
CA GLU A 61 -19.56 8.20 -24.62
C GLU A 61 -18.86 7.15 -23.78
N ASP A 62 -18.56 6.01 -24.41
CA ASP A 62 -17.66 5.01 -23.83
C ASP A 62 -16.21 5.50 -23.84
N ARG A 63 -15.44 5.05 -22.85
CA ARG A 63 -14.02 5.37 -22.65
C ARG A 63 -13.21 4.10 -22.40
N GLU A 64 -13.19 3.23 -23.40
CA GLU A 64 -12.42 1.98 -23.38
C GLU A 64 -10.94 2.21 -23.06
N ASN A 65 -10.35 3.30 -23.57
CA ASN A 65 -8.96 3.69 -23.32
C ASN A 65 -8.69 4.13 -21.86
N TRP A 66 -9.70 4.25 -21.01
CA TRP A 66 -9.53 4.57 -19.59
C TRP A 66 -9.37 3.34 -18.70
N LYS A 67 -9.60 2.15 -19.24
CA LYS A 67 -9.47 0.87 -18.54
C LYS A 67 -8.06 0.65 -18.01
N THR A 68 -7.95 0.00 -16.86
CA THR A 68 -6.67 -0.54 -16.38
C THR A 68 -6.29 -1.77 -17.19
N LEU A 69 -5.04 -2.23 -17.03
CA LEU A 69 -4.56 -3.47 -17.64
C LEU A 69 -5.42 -4.65 -17.16
N SER A 70 -5.86 -5.52 -18.07
CA SER A 70 -6.71 -6.68 -17.77
C SER A 70 -5.96 -7.85 -17.14
N ASP A 71 -4.67 -7.98 -17.44
CA ASP A 71 -3.89 -9.19 -17.14
C ASP A 71 -2.87 -8.99 -16.01
N TRP A 72 -3.00 -7.88 -15.28
CA TRP A 72 -2.05 -7.51 -14.24
C TRP A 72 -2.25 -8.40 -13.00
N LEU A 73 -1.32 -9.32 -12.77
CA LEU A 73 -1.25 -10.16 -11.59
C LEU A 73 0.21 -10.20 -11.12
N HIS A 74 0.43 -9.85 -9.86
CA HIS A 74 1.76 -9.69 -9.30
C HIS A 74 1.78 -10.00 -7.81
N LEU A 75 2.98 -10.19 -7.30
CA LEU A 75 3.31 -10.10 -5.88
C LEU A 75 3.94 -8.73 -5.65
N ASP A 76 3.51 -8.03 -4.60
CA ASP A 76 4.19 -6.86 -4.02
C ASP A 76 5.35 -7.26 -3.08
N MET A 77 5.84 -8.47 -3.30
CA MET A 77 7.04 -8.98 -2.67
C MET A 77 7.84 -9.84 -3.65
N ASN A 78 9.15 -9.89 -3.45
CA ASN A 78 10.01 -10.87 -4.07
C ASN A 78 10.13 -12.08 -3.14
N PRO A 79 9.48 -13.22 -3.46
CA PRO A 79 9.43 -14.35 -2.54
C PRO A 79 10.76 -15.12 -2.44
N LEU A 80 11.71 -14.86 -3.35
CA LEU A 80 13.06 -15.42 -3.28
C LEU A 80 13.92 -14.71 -2.24
N THR A 81 13.80 -13.38 -2.14
CA THR A 81 14.63 -12.55 -1.25
C THR A 81 13.90 -12.09 0.00
N GLY A 82 12.56 -12.18 0.03
CA GLY A 82 11.73 -11.63 1.09
C GLY A 82 11.50 -10.13 1.02
N ARG A 83 12.05 -9.43 0.03
CA ARG A 83 11.81 -7.99 -0.10
C ARG A 83 10.34 -7.73 -0.39
N SER A 84 9.75 -6.73 0.24
CA SER A 84 8.33 -6.38 0.08
C SER A 84 8.21 -4.88 0.00
N THR A 85 7.17 -4.41 -0.68
CA THR A 85 6.91 -2.97 -0.76
C THR A 85 6.73 -2.38 0.64
N THR A 86 7.38 -1.25 0.88
CA THR A 86 7.31 -0.49 2.14
C THR A 86 6.65 0.86 1.94
N TYR A 87 6.01 1.09 0.78
CA TYR A 87 5.49 2.40 0.42
C TYR A 87 4.47 2.90 1.46
N GLY A 88 4.70 4.11 1.95
CA GLY A 88 3.91 4.73 3.02
C GLY A 88 4.42 4.44 4.43
N PHE A 89 5.46 3.62 4.59
CA PHE A 89 6.29 3.53 5.78
C PHE A 89 7.67 4.12 5.50
N GLU A 90 8.48 4.24 6.54
CA GLU A 90 9.94 4.31 6.43
C GLU A 90 10.52 2.90 6.42
N HIS A 91 11.50 2.65 5.55
CA HIS A 91 12.27 1.42 5.53
C HIS A 91 13.63 1.63 6.22
N VAL A 92 14.04 0.66 7.04
CA VAL A 92 15.29 0.77 7.83
C VAL A 92 16.48 0.41 6.94
N ALA A 93 17.33 1.40 6.63
CA ALA A 93 18.33 1.40 5.56
C ALA A 93 19.30 0.18 5.53
N GLU A 94 19.64 -0.40 6.68
CA GLU A 94 20.77 -1.35 6.77
C GLU A 94 20.48 -2.77 6.25
N GLY A 95 19.22 -3.13 5.99
CA GLY A 95 18.87 -4.51 5.61
C GLY A 95 18.54 -4.75 4.14
N HIS A 96 18.36 -3.68 3.35
CA HIS A 96 17.64 -3.76 2.08
C HIS A 96 18.53 -3.90 0.85
N PHE A 97 19.75 -3.36 0.91
CA PHE A 97 20.72 -3.41 -0.18
C PHE A 97 21.92 -4.25 0.21
N GLU A 98 21.77 -5.55 0.09
CA GLU A 98 22.92 -6.42 -0.11
C GLU A 98 23.02 -6.66 -1.62
N PRO A 99 23.96 -6.00 -2.31
CA PRO A 99 24.19 -6.19 -3.74
C PRO A 99 24.87 -7.53 -4.05
N SER A 100 25.04 -8.42 -3.06
CA SER A 100 25.67 -9.72 -3.29
C SER A 100 24.96 -10.46 -4.41
N ASN A 101 25.77 -10.87 -5.38
CA ASN A 101 25.40 -11.62 -6.59
C ASN A 101 24.79 -13.01 -6.31
N ASN A 102 24.40 -13.31 -5.06
CA ASN A 102 23.70 -14.53 -4.69
C ASN A 102 22.49 -14.26 -3.78
N PRO A 103 21.34 -13.87 -4.36
CA PRO A 103 20.04 -13.77 -3.69
C PRO A 103 19.57 -15.01 -2.90
N LEU A 104 20.17 -16.20 -3.07
CA LEU A 104 19.91 -17.33 -2.17
C LEU A 104 20.50 -17.12 -0.77
N SER A 105 21.52 -16.28 -0.62
CA SER A 105 22.06 -15.89 0.69
C SER A 105 21.05 -15.08 1.53
N ALA A 106 20.13 -14.36 0.88
CA ALA A 106 19.09 -13.57 1.53
C ALA A 106 18.04 -14.44 2.26
N GLN A 107 17.89 -15.72 1.89
CA GLN A 107 16.97 -16.64 2.57
C GLN A 107 17.33 -16.86 4.04
N ASN A 108 18.62 -16.79 4.37
CA ASN A 108 19.16 -16.97 5.71
C ASN A 108 19.42 -15.64 6.44
N LYS A 109 19.12 -14.49 5.81
CA LYS A 109 19.30 -13.19 6.45
C LYS A 109 18.09 -12.86 7.33
N PRO A 110 18.30 -12.18 8.46
CA PRO A 110 17.21 -11.64 9.29
C PRO A 110 16.21 -10.78 8.50
N THR A 111 16.65 -10.24 7.35
CA THR A 111 15.97 -9.30 6.45
C THR A 111 15.09 -9.96 5.37
N ASN A 112 14.81 -11.27 5.45
CA ASN A 112 13.81 -11.97 4.64
C ASN A 112 12.37 -11.53 5.03
N ASN A 113 12.08 -10.25 4.81
CA ASN A 113 11.04 -9.50 5.51
C ASN A 113 9.62 -9.94 5.20
N GLY A 114 9.31 -10.39 3.99
CA GLY A 114 7.96 -10.78 3.57
C GLY A 114 7.68 -12.28 3.69
N MET A 115 8.71 -13.14 3.74
CA MET A 115 8.51 -14.59 3.97
C MET A 115 8.57 -14.95 5.45
N ARG A 116 9.43 -14.29 6.25
CA ARG A 116 9.58 -14.54 7.70
C ARG A 116 8.54 -13.78 8.51
N VAL A 117 8.42 -12.47 8.27
CA VAL A 117 7.46 -11.60 8.96
C VAL A 117 6.23 -11.49 8.08
N ARG A 118 5.06 -11.78 8.65
CA ARG A 118 3.81 -11.63 7.93
C ARG A 118 3.60 -10.14 7.66
N LYS A 119 3.37 -9.78 6.41
CA LYS A 119 2.99 -8.43 6.02
C LYS A 119 1.60 -8.44 5.41
N LEU A 120 0.79 -7.49 5.83
CA LEU A 120 -0.58 -7.34 5.37
C LEU A 120 -0.70 -6.05 4.59
N GLN A 121 -1.53 -6.09 3.57
CA GLN A 121 -1.99 -4.93 2.84
C GLN A 121 -3.51 -4.85 2.94
N ALA A 122 -4.06 -3.65 2.78
CA ALA A 122 -5.50 -3.50 2.76
C ALA A 122 -5.97 -2.28 1.97
N ILE A 123 -7.24 -2.35 1.59
CA ILE A 123 -8.01 -1.27 0.97
C ILE A 123 -9.32 -1.08 1.71
N LEU A 124 -9.67 0.18 1.95
CA LEU A 124 -10.97 0.59 2.44
C LEU A 124 -11.79 1.12 1.26
N ALA A 125 -12.97 0.53 1.01
CA ALA A 125 -13.86 1.00 -0.04
C ALA A 125 -14.59 2.28 0.39
N LEU A 126 -14.43 3.36 -0.37
CA LEU A 126 -15.08 4.65 -0.08
C LEU A 126 -16.45 4.77 -0.77
N VAL A 127 -16.68 3.93 -1.77
CA VAL A 127 -17.93 3.76 -2.52
C VAL A 127 -18.18 2.26 -2.72
N ASP A 128 -19.38 1.87 -3.13
CA ASP A 128 -19.62 0.49 -3.53
C ASP A 128 -18.78 0.15 -4.76
N CYS A 129 -18.05 -0.94 -4.68
CA CYS A 129 -17.17 -1.45 -5.73
C CYS A 129 -17.76 -2.79 -6.22
N ARG A 130 -18.74 -2.74 -7.11
CA ARG A 130 -19.34 -3.94 -7.71
C ARG A 130 -18.36 -4.59 -8.67
N GLU A 131 -18.67 -5.80 -9.12
CA GLU A 131 -17.76 -6.50 -10.02
C GLU A 131 -17.51 -5.71 -11.32
N GLN A 132 -18.55 -5.16 -11.95
CA GLN A 132 -18.39 -4.34 -13.15
C GLN A 132 -17.59 -3.04 -12.92
N ASP A 133 -17.43 -2.58 -11.69
CA ASP A 133 -16.71 -1.33 -11.37
C ASP A 133 -15.18 -1.54 -11.35
N GLY A 134 -14.72 -2.78 -11.62
CA GLY A 134 -13.31 -3.16 -11.60
C GLY A 134 -12.76 -3.32 -10.18
N GLY A 135 -11.45 -3.49 -10.07
CA GLY A 135 -10.77 -3.47 -8.77
C GLY A 135 -10.09 -4.76 -8.39
N PHE A 136 -10.12 -5.09 -7.11
CA PHE A 136 -9.24 -6.09 -6.53
C PHE A 136 -9.59 -7.51 -7.00
N HIS A 137 -8.58 -8.24 -7.46
CA HIS A 137 -8.62 -9.69 -7.61
C HIS A 137 -7.35 -10.29 -7.04
N ALA A 138 -7.44 -11.55 -6.63
CA ALA A 138 -6.30 -12.29 -6.10
C ALA A 138 -6.41 -13.77 -6.42
N VAL A 139 -5.38 -14.55 -6.05
CA VAL A 139 -5.39 -16.01 -6.09
C VAL A 139 -5.46 -16.56 -4.65
N PRO A 140 -6.65 -16.70 -4.04
CA PRO A 140 -6.79 -17.18 -2.67
C PRO A 140 -6.11 -18.53 -2.44
N GLY A 141 -5.40 -18.66 -1.31
CA GLY A 141 -4.70 -19.90 -0.95
C GLY A 141 -3.29 -20.03 -1.52
N PHE A 142 -2.86 -19.15 -2.43
CA PHE A 142 -1.51 -19.21 -3.01
C PHE A 142 -0.39 -19.14 -1.96
N GLN A 143 -0.61 -18.49 -0.81
CA GLN A 143 0.38 -18.43 0.27
C GLN A 143 0.83 -19.82 0.78
N HIS A 144 0.04 -20.87 0.56
CA HIS A 144 0.41 -22.26 0.89
C HIS A 144 1.36 -22.89 -0.15
N TYR A 145 1.43 -22.32 -1.35
CA TYR A 145 2.22 -22.82 -2.49
C TYR A 145 3.41 -21.93 -2.85
N ILE A 146 3.50 -20.72 -2.27
CA ILE A 146 4.51 -19.72 -2.62
C ILE A 146 5.94 -20.24 -2.56
N VAL A 147 6.28 -21.10 -1.59
CA VAL A 147 7.63 -21.67 -1.46
C VAL A 147 7.96 -22.57 -2.66
N THR A 148 7.03 -23.44 -3.05
CA THR A 148 7.18 -24.31 -4.22
C THR A 148 7.22 -23.50 -5.51
N TRP A 149 6.29 -22.55 -5.66
CA TRP A 149 6.24 -21.67 -6.82
C TRP A 149 7.55 -20.88 -6.99
N THR A 150 8.11 -20.36 -5.88
CA THR A 150 9.38 -19.63 -5.89
C THR A 150 10.55 -20.51 -6.33
N LYS A 151 10.60 -21.79 -5.91
CA LYS A 151 11.64 -22.74 -6.36
C LYS A 151 11.55 -23.01 -7.87
N GLN A 152 10.34 -23.10 -8.41
CA GLN A 152 10.12 -23.32 -9.85
C GLN A 152 10.38 -22.05 -10.67
N ASN A 153 10.18 -20.87 -10.08
CA ASN A 153 10.28 -19.57 -10.74
C ASN A 153 11.47 -18.73 -10.25
N GLN A 154 12.58 -19.36 -9.84
CA GLN A 154 13.74 -18.64 -9.30
C GLN A 154 14.27 -17.61 -10.29
N LYS A 155 14.47 -17.97 -11.57
CA LYS A 155 14.98 -17.05 -12.60
C LYS A 155 14.12 -15.79 -12.74
N LEU A 156 12.80 -15.95 -12.68
CA LEU A 156 11.85 -14.84 -12.72
C LEU A 156 12.02 -13.92 -11.49
N CYS A 157 12.08 -14.51 -10.29
CA CYS A 157 12.28 -13.77 -9.05
C CYS A 157 13.68 -13.12 -8.96
N LEU A 158 14.67 -13.68 -9.63
CA LEU A 158 16.01 -13.09 -9.75
C LEU A 158 15.99 -11.88 -10.67
N HIS A 159 15.31 -11.99 -11.81
CA HIS A 159 15.22 -10.92 -12.79
C HIS A 159 14.52 -9.68 -12.23
N SER A 160 13.48 -9.84 -11.39
CA SER A 160 12.82 -8.69 -10.75
C SER A 160 13.77 -7.86 -9.87
N ASN A 161 14.81 -8.47 -9.29
CA ASN A 161 15.82 -7.74 -8.50
C ASN A 161 16.65 -6.75 -9.34
N GLN A 162 16.66 -6.89 -10.66
CA GLN A 162 17.35 -5.99 -11.58
C GLN A 162 16.49 -4.78 -11.98
N SER A 163 15.20 -4.78 -11.59
CA SER A 163 14.30 -3.67 -11.86
C SER A 163 14.48 -2.52 -10.87
N ARG A 164 13.94 -1.35 -11.23
CA ARG A 164 13.90 -0.19 -10.31
C ARG A 164 13.09 -0.45 -9.03
N ASP A 165 12.16 -1.41 -9.07
CA ASP A 165 11.40 -1.85 -7.90
C ASP A 165 11.63 -3.35 -7.66
N PRO A 166 12.70 -3.73 -6.93
CA PRO A 166 13.06 -5.11 -6.69
C PRO A 166 12.09 -5.83 -5.73
N THR A 167 10.99 -5.18 -5.35
CA THR A 167 9.97 -5.74 -4.48
C THR A 167 8.79 -6.34 -5.24
N THR A 168 8.63 -6.06 -6.54
CA THR A 168 7.48 -6.53 -7.31
C THR A 168 7.83 -7.68 -8.25
N VAL A 169 7.07 -8.79 -8.21
CA VAL A 169 7.22 -9.93 -9.13
C VAL A 169 5.93 -10.12 -9.94
N GLN A 170 6.01 -9.95 -11.26
CA GLN A 170 4.88 -10.22 -12.15
C GLN A 170 4.68 -11.71 -12.34
N ILE A 171 3.45 -12.20 -12.20
CA ILE A 171 3.11 -13.59 -12.53
C ILE A 171 3.04 -13.73 -14.05
N PRO A 172 3.73 -14.69 -14.69
CA PRO A 172 3.67 -14.91 -16.13
C PRO A 172 2.25 -15.14 -16.63
N ARG A 173 1.93 -14.71 -17.86
CA ARG A 173 0.56 -14.82 -18.43
C ARG A 173 0.11 -16.27 -18.64
N ASP A 174 1.06 -17.16 -18.87
CA ASP A 174 0.92 -18.60 -19.08
C ASP A 174 1.05 -19.41 -17.77
N ASP A 175 1.21 -18.76 -16.61
CA ASP A 175 1.29 -19.45 -15.34
C ASP A 175 -0.09 -20.03 -14.94
N PRO A 176 -0.18 -21.36 -14.68
CA PRO A 176 -1.45 -22.02 -14.34
C PRO A 176 -2.15 -21.45 -13.11
N ILE A 177 -1.45 -20.78 -12.18
CA ILE A 177 -2.10 -20.20 -11.00
C ILE A 177 -3.14 -19.13 -11.37
N ARG A 178 -3.06 -18.56 -12.58
CA ARG A 178 -4.01 -17.56 -13.08
C ARG A 178 -5.43 -18.12 -13.26
N GLU A 179 -5.58 -19.43 -13.44
CA GLU A 179 -6.89 -20.09 -13.50
C GLU A 179 -7.68 -19.99 -12.19
N HIS A 180 -6.99 -19.70 -11.09
CA HIS A 180 -7.56 -19.58 -9.74
C HIS A 180 -7.79 -18.13 -9.30
N ILE A 181 -7.71 -17.16 -10.22
CA ILE A 181 -8.01 -15.75 -9.92
C ILE A 181 -9.48 -15.60 -9.53
N GLN A 182 -9.72 -14.91 -8.42
CA GLN A 182 -11.05 -14.53 -7.95
C GLN A 182 -11.18 -13.01 -7.85
N ARG A 183 -12.23 -12.45 -8.44
CA ARG A 183 -12.60 -11.04 -8.31
C ARG A 183 -13.33 -10.82 -6.99
N MET A 184 -13.04 -9.72 -6.32
CA MET A 184 -13.60 -9.42 -5.00
C MET A 184 -14.31 -8.06 -5.03
N PRO A 185 -15.63 -8.02 -5.31
CA PRO A 185 -16.41 -6.81 -5.11
C PRO A 185 -16.47 -6.44 -3.63
N ILE A 186 -16.47 -5.14 -3.33
CA ILE A 186 -16.32 -4.62 -1.96
C ILE A 186 -17.40 -3.54 -1.73
N ARG A 187 -18.22 -3.70 -0.70
CA ARG A 187 -19.22 -2.69 -0.34
C ARG A 187 -18.55 -1.49 0.32
N LYS A 188 -19.14 -0.30 0.15
CA LYS A 188 -18.71 0.93 0.83
C LYS A 188 -18.52 0.68 2.34
N GLY A 189 -17.43 1.20 2.88
CA GLY A 189 -17.06 1.06 4.30
C GLY A 189 -16.45 -0.29 4.67
N SER A 190 -16.37 -1.25 3.75
CA SER A 190 -15.70 -2.53 4.01
C SER A 190 -14.19 -2.40 3.84
N LEU A 191 -13.45 -3.05 4.75
CA LEU A 191 -12.00 -3.20 4.69
C LEU A 191 -11.67 -4.59 4.11
N LEU A 192 -10.95 -4.62 2.98
CA LEU A 192 -10.41 -5.85 2.42
C LEU A 192 -8.92 -5.92 2.74
N VAL A 193 -8.51 -6.96 3.48
CA VAL A 193 -7.12 -7.19 3.92
C VAL A 193 -6.59 -8.45 3.24
N TRP A 194 -5.35 -8.42 2.77
CA TRP A 194 -4.68 -9.59 2.20
C TRP A 194 -3.24 -9.69 2.68
N ASP A 195 -2.70 -10.90 2.58
CA ASP A 195 -1.31 -11.20 2.87
C ASP A 195 -0.44 -10.82 1.66
N THR A 196 0.71 -10.17 1.88
CA THR A 196 1.59 -9.73 0.77
C THR A 196 2.09 -10.88 -0.10
N ARG A 197 2.04 -12.11 0.42
CA ARG A 197 2.38 -13.36 -0.29
C ARG A 197 1.29 -13.81 -1.27
N LEU A 198 0.19 -13.08 -1.37
CA LEU A 198 -0.92 -13.40 -2.27
C LEU A 198 -0.75 -12.67 -3.62
N PRO A 199 -0.69 -13.39 -4.75
CA PRO A 199 -0.75 -12.77 -6.06
C PRO A 199 -2.06 -12.05 -6.20
N HIS A 200 -1.99 -10.78 -6.56
CA HIS A 200 -3.13 -9.91 -6.66
C HIS A 200 -2.94 -8.89 -7.77
N GLY A 201 -3.99 -8.12 -8.03
CA GLY A 201 -4.00 -7.15 -9.10
C GLY A 201 -5.30 -6.37 -9.12
N ASN A 202 -5.44 -5.60 -10.19
CA ASN A 202 -6.63 -4.82 -10.46
C ASN A 202 -7.20 -5.17 -11.83
N TYR A 203 -8.42 -5.68 -11.90
CA TYR A 203 -9.12 -5.91 -13.16
C TYR A 203 -9.90 -4.66 -13.59
N PRO A 204 -10.18 -4.50 -14.90
CA PRO A 204 -10.65 -3.23 -15.45
C PRO A 204 -12.09 -2.88 -15.03
N ASN A 205 -12.33 -1.58 -14.85
CA ASN A 205 -13.69 -1.05 -14.77
C ASN A 205 -14.40 -1.22 -16.12
N ASN A 206 -15.63 -1.70 -16.10
CA ASN A 206 -16.52 -1.94 -17.23
C ASN A 206 -17.92 -1.33 -16.95
N SER A 207 -17.97 -0.21 -16.23
CA SER A 207 -19.22 0.40 -15.77
C SER A 207 -19.22 1.93 -15.97
N ASN A 208 -20.36 2.54 -15.66
CA ASN A 208 -20.54 3.98 -15.57
C ASN A 208 -20.28 4.56 -14.17
N GLN A 209 -19.76 3.75 -13.24
CA GLN A 209 -19.45 4.19 -11.88
C GLN A 209 -17.94 4.34 -11.67
N MET A 210 -17.57 5.32 -10.84
CA MET A 210 -16.21 5.40 -10.33
C MET A 210 -15.99 4.38 -9.23
N ARG A 211 -14.81 3.75 -9.24
CA ARG A 211 -14.32 3.01 -8.08
C ARG A 211 -13.37 3.90 -7.30
N ILE A 212 -13.61 4.07 -6.01
CA ILE A 212 -12.76 4.89 -5.13
C ILE A 212 -12.46 4.11 -3.86
N ILE A 213 -11.16 3.92 -3.58
CA ILE A 213 -10.67 3.24 -2.38
C ILE A 213 -9.55 4.05 -1.72
N GLN A 214 -9.35 3.81 -0.43
CA GLN A 214 -8.14 4.23 0.27
C GLN A 214 -7.26 3.01 0.48
N TYR A 215 -5.99 3.07 0.05
CA TYR A 215 -5.00 2.12 0.54
C TYR A 215 -4.70 2.48 2.00
N LEU A 216 -4.73 1.50 2.89
CA LEU A 216 -4.50 1.71 4.32
C LEU A 216 -4.16 0.37 4.91
N HIS A 217 -3.01 0.24 5.56
CA HIS A 217 -2.68 -0.94 6.33
C HIS A 217 -1.74 -0.61 7.48
N MET A 218 -1.62 -1.56 8.39
CA MET A 218 -0.80 -1.44 9.58
C MET A 218 0.28 -2.52 9.61
N ALA A 219 1.34 -2.27 10.35
CA ALA A 219 2.39 -3.24 10.66
C ALA A 219 2.68 -3.24 12.16
N PRO A 220 3.15 -4.35 12.74
CA PRO A 220 3.65 -4.35 14.11
C PRO A 220 4.83 -3.38 14.27
N ILE A 221 4.89 -2.61 15.36
CA ILE A 221 6.06 -1.76 15.68
C ILE A 221 7.35 -2.59 15.80
N ALA A 222 7.19 -3.87 16.12
CA ALA A 222 8.26 -4.85 16.25
C ALA A 222 8.84 -5.32 14.90
N ASP A 223 8.23 -4.96 13.75
CA ASP A 223 8.77 -5.24 12.43
C ASP A 223 10.03 -4.40 12.20
N GLU A 224 11.18 -5.06 12.28
CA GLU A 224 12.50 -4.43 12.20
C GLU A 224 12.73 -3.69 10.86
N ALA A 225 12.01 -4.07 9.82
CA ALA A 225 12.14 -3.48 8.49
C ALA A 225 11.33 -2.18 8.30
N LEU A 226 10.37 -1.91 9.20
CA LEU A 226 9.42 -0.82 9.04
C LEU A 226 9.46 0.13 10.22
N ARG A 227 9.31 1.42 9.91
CA ARG A 227 9.02 2.47 10.88
C ARG A 227 7.89 3.34 10.36
N PRO A 228 7.17 4.08 11.24
CA PRO A 228 6.22 5.10 10.78
C PRO A 228 6.90 6.03 9.78
N PHE A 229 6.19 6.49 8.74
CA PHE A 229 6.74 7.50 7.85
C PHE A 229 7.05 8.79 8.63
N PRO A 230 8.17 9.51 8.39
CA PRO A 230 8.56 10.68 9.17
C PRO A 230 7.67 11.88 8.85
N LEU A 231 6.50 11.90 9.45
CA LEU A 231 5.64 13.07 9.50
C LEU A 231 5.95 13.89 10.75
N SER A 232 5.74 15.20 10.65
CA SER A 232 5.53 16.06 11.80
C SER A 232 4.02 16.25 12.04
N LYS A 233 3.63 16.82 13.20
CA LYS A 233 2.21 17.09 13.47
C LYS A 233 1.66 18.19 12.57
N GLU A 234 2.52 19.11 12.13
CA GLU A 234 2.19 20.19 11.19
C GLU A 234 1.89 19.68 9.78
N ASP A 235 2.32 18.45 9.44
CA ASP A 235 1.93 17.81 8.18
C ASP A 235 0.47 17.36 8.16
N LEU A 236 -0.15 17.20 9.33
CA LEU A 236 -1.54 16.77 9.43
C LEU A 236 -2.50 17.91 9.06
N PRO A 237 -3.70 17.60 8.53
CA PRO A 237 -4.67 18.63 8.18
C PRO A 237 -5.15 19.45 9.39
N ASP A 238 -5.35 20.76 9.20
CA ASP A 238 -5.76 21.68 10.26
C ASP A 238 -7.08 21.28 10.97
N ASN A 239 -7.99 20.61 10.26
CA ASN A 239 -9.28 20.15 10.77
C ASN A 239 -9.31 18.66 11.17
N PHE A 240 -8.15 18.02 11.27
CA PHE A 240 -8.02 16.65 11.75
C PHE A 240 -7.67 16.64 13.24
N GLN A 241 -8.39 15.86 14.04
CA GLN A 241 -8.11 15.72 15.47
C GLN A 241 -7.33 14.43 15.73
N LEU A 242 -6.05 14.58 16.06
CA LEU A 242 -5.20 13.45 16.41
C LEU A 242 -5.63 12.85 17.76
N THR A 243 -6.04 11.58 17.76
CA THR A 243 -6.43 10.84 18.97
C THR A 243 -5.20 10.27 19.70
N GLU A 244 -5.36 9.82 20.94
CA GLU A 244 -4.28 9.13 21.66
C GLU A 244 -3.80 7.86 20.93
N LEU A 245 -4.74 7.09 20.36
CA LEU A 245 -4.41 5.95 19.51
C LEU A 245 -3.67 6.42 18.25
N GLY A 246 -4.13 7.50 17.62
CA GLY A 246 -3.48 8.13 16.47
C GLY A 246 -2.04 8.53 16.76
N GLU A 247 -1.77 9.16 17.90
CA GLU A 247 -0.41 9.54 18.32
C GLU A 247 0.55 8.34 18.27
N LYS A 248 0.09 7.15 18.69
CA LYS A 248 0.89 5.91 18.66
C LYS A 248 0.98 5.32 17.25
N LEU A 249 -0.14 5.23 16.53
CA LEU A 249 -0.19 4.66 15.17
C LEU A 249 0.66 5.44 14.16
N TYR A 250 0.62 6.77 14.22
CA TYR A 250 1.42 7.64 13.37
C TYR A 250 2.89 7.76 13.81
N GLY A 251 3.24 7.25 14.99
CA GLY A 251 4.61 7.34 15.51
C GLY A 251 4.98 8.69 16.09
N PHE A 252 4.01 9.47 16.58
CA PHE A 252 4.28 10.69 17.36
C PHE A 252 4.51 10.39 18.85
N LYS A 253 4.01 9.24 19.32
CA LYS A 253 4.28 8.68 20.65
C LYS A 253 4.69 7.21 20.51
N SER A 254 5.53 6.76 21.44
CA SER A 254 5.89 5.35 21.51
C SER A 254 4.74 4.50 22.09
N TRP A 255 4.76 3.20 21.79
CA TRP A 255 3.97 2.21 22.53
C TRP A 255 4.67 1.86 23.85
N GLU A 256 4.01 1.04 24.68
CA GLU A 256 4.48 0.82 26.06
C GLU A 256 5.61 -0.19 26.17
N SER A 257 5.70 -1.15 25.24
CA SER A 257 6.75 -2.16 25.28
C SER A 257 8.14 -1.56 25.17
N ASP A 258 9.12 -2.18 25.84
CA ASP A 258 10.52 -1.77 25.75
C ASP A 258 11.03 -1.84 24.31
N LYS A 259 10.56 -2.83 23.53
CA LYS A 259 10.89 -2.92 22.10
C LYS A 259 10.38 -1.68 21.36
N ALA A 260 9.13 -1.27 21.56
CA ALA A 260 8.60 -0.07 20.91
C ALA A 260 9.34 1.22 21.35
N LYS A 261 9.69 1.32 22.63
CA LYS A 261 10.46 2.45 23.18
C LYS A 261 11.85 2.54 22.52
N CYS A 262 12.55 1.41 22.41
CA CYS A 262 13.83 1.32 21.69
C CYS A 262 13.66 1.71 20.21
N ARG A 263 12.69 1.12 19.51
CA ARG A 263 12.39 1.40 18.08
C ARG A 263 12.08 2.88 17.84
N PHE A 264 11.45 3.55 18.81
CA PHE A 264 11.11 4.97 18.71
C PHE A 264 12.34 5.88 18.73
N GLN A 265 13.43 5.45 19.36
CA GLN A 265 14.67 6.21 19.52
C GLN A 265 15.71 5.93 18.43
N GLU A 266 15.52 4.91 17.59
CA GLU A 266 16.43 4.59 16.49
C GLU A 266 16.61 5.79 15.54
N GLU A 267 17.80 5.93 14.97
CA GLU A 267 18.08 6.94 13.95
C GLU A 267 17.23 6.70 12.70
N ARG A 268 16.66 7.78 12.14
CA ARG A 268 15.78 7.73 10.97
C ARG A 268 16.60 7.59 9.70
N ASN A 269 16.06 6.94 8.69
CA ASN A 269 16.68 6.84 7.38
C ASN A 269 16.79 8.24 6.72
N PRO A 270 18.01 8.77 6.47
CA PRO A 270 18.21 10.11 5.94
C PRO A 270 17.55 10.34 4.57
N GLU A 271 17.58 9.34 3.68
CA GLU A 271 16.96 9.45 2.35
C GLU A 271 15.44 9.63 2.44
N ILE A 272 14.81 9.00 3.43
CA ILE A 272 13.37 9.11 3.66
C ILE A 272 13.01 10.42 4.35
N LEU A 273 13.88 10.95 5.22
CA LEU A 273 13.74 12.29 5.79
C LEU A 273 13.80 13.37 4.72
N ASP A 274 14.74 13.28 3.79
CA ASP A 274 14.86 14.20 2.66
C ASP A 274 13.60 14.14 1.78
N GLN A 275 13.10 12.93 1.50
CA GLN A 275 11.84 12.75 0.78
C GLN A 275 10.66 13.40 1.51
N ALA A 276 10.53 13.18 2.83
CA ALA A 276 9.43 13.74 3.61
C ALA A 276 9.47 15.28 3.64
N THR A 277 10.66 15.85 3.79
CA THR A 277 10.90 17.30 3.76
C THR A 277 10.52 17.89 2.40
N TYR A 278 10.92 17.25 1.30
CA TYR A 278 10.52 17.67 -0.03
C TYR A 278 8.99 17.63 -0.21
N GLU A 279 8.34 16.55 0.22
CA GLU A 279 6.89 16.43 0.12
C GLU A 279 6.17 17.49 0.98
N GLN A 280 6.72 17.87 2.13
CA GLN A 280 6.21 18.96 2.97
C GLN A 280 6.28 20.31 2.23
N GLN A 281 7.42 20.64 1.64
CA GLN A 281 7.60 21.87 0.87
C GLN A 281 6.61 21.96 -0.31
N VAL A 282 6.38 20.85 -1.01
CA VAL A 282 5.38 20.78 -2.09
C VAL A 282 3.97 21.08 -1.56
N ARG A 283 3.59 20.50 -0.42
CA ARG A 283 2.27 20.75 0.21
C ARG A 283 2.10 22.22 0.59
N ASP A 284 3.11 22.84 1.17
CA ASP A 284 3.04 24.24 1.62
C ASP A 284 2.93 25.22 0.44
N LEU A 285 3.63 24.93 -0.66
CA LEU A 285 3.51 25.68 -1.91
C LEU A 285 2.09 25.58 -2.49
N MET A 286 1.48 24.40 -2.45
CA MET A 286 0.10 24.19 -2.93
C MET A 286 -0.93 24.93 -2.05
N LYS A 287 -0.76 24.90 -0.72
CA LYS A 287 -1.62 25.65 0.22
C LYS A 287 -1.61 27.15 -0.08
N THR A 288 -0.41 27.71 -0.28
CA THR A 288 -0.23 29.15 -0.57
C THR A 288 -0.92 29.58 -1.86
N LYS A 289 -0.77 28.80 -2.95
CA LYS A 289 -1.41 29.09 -4.25
C LYS A 289 -2.95 29.03 -4.19
N CYS A 290 -3.51 28.11 -3.41
CA CYS A 290 -4.95 28.02 -3.21
C CYS A 290 -5.52 29.21 -2.43
N GLN A 291 -4.76 29.79 -1.49
CA GLN A 291 -5.18 30.97 -0.73
C GLN A 291 -5.15 32.23 -1.60
N THR A 292 -4.12 32.41 -2.44
CA THR A 292 -4.05 33.56 -3.37
C THR A 292 -5.16 33.56 -4.41
N ASN A 293 -5.62 32.39 -4.85
CA ASN A 293 -6.72 32.27 -5.83
C ASN A 293 -8.13 32.43 -5.21
N LYS A 294 -8.26 32.37 -3.88
CA LYS A 294 -9.55 32.66 -3.19
C LYS A 294 -9.75 34.15 -2.87
N ASN A 295 -8.69 34.94 -2.98
CA ASN A 295 -8.68 36.38 -2.68
C ASN A 295 -8.75 37.25 -3.95
N ASN A 296 -8.94 36.65 -5.12
CA ASN A 296 -9.22 37.30 -6.41
C ASN A 296 -10.57 36.84 -6.95
#